data_AF-A0A8S3CBR7-F1
#
_entry.id   AF-A0A8S3CBR7-F1
#
_cell.length_a   1.000
_cell.length_b   1.000
_cell.length_c   1.000
_cell.angle_alpha   90.00
_cell.angle_beta   90.00
_cell.angle_gamma   90.00
#
_symmetry.space_group_name_H-M   'P 1'
#
loop_
_entity.id
_entity.type
_entity.pdbx_description
1 polymer ?
#
loop_
_entity_poly.entity_id
_entity_poly.type
_entity_poly.pdbx_seq_one_letter_code
_entity_poly.pdbx_strand_id
1 'polypeptide(L)'
;CIDLSIIPLKEKAERAFNLGLAALLAESVYNFGEILQHPVLDALKNTREQWLIDLLQAFNIGDVEKFDALKSLWQSQPDLRMAEIVLKKKITLLCLMDMIFAAGGSRSLSFNDVATRTKLPIEQVELLAMKALSLDLIRGSIDQIDQKLNMHWVKPRVLDLRQVATLKTRLDQWTNDVKQMSSLVEQQAGDILS
;
A
#
# COMPACT_ATOMS: atom_id res chain seq x y z
N CYS A 1 9.89 26.90 -6.14
CA CYS A 1 10.93 25.92 -5.77
C CYS A 1 11.79 26.55 -4.69
N ILE A 2 11.71 26.09 -3.45
CA ILE A 2 12.54 26.60 -2.35
C ILE A 2 13.73 25.65 -2.24
N ASP A 3 14.94 26.17 -2.43
CA ASP A 3 16.18 25.40 -2.33
C ASP A 3 16.36 24.85 -0.92
N LEU A 4 16.34 23.52 -0.80
CA LEU A 4 16.50 22.78 0.45
C LEU A 4 17.90 22.94 1.05
N SER A 5 18.82 23.64 0.42
CA SER A 5 20.16 23.94 0.93
C SER A 5 20.18 25.14 1.89
N ILE A 6 19.17 26.01 1.88
CA ILE A 6 19.19 27.32 2.58
C ILE A 6 18.53 27.25 3.96
N ILE A 7 17.70 26.23 4.22
CA ILE A 7 16.91 26.12 5.45
C ILE A 7 17.75 25.46 6.58
N PRO A 8 17.78 26.02 7.80
CA PRO A 8 18.47 25.43 8.94
C PRO A 8 17.90 24.05 9.30
N LEU A 9 18.75 23.13 9.79
CA LEU A 9 18.39 21.73 10.05
C LEU A 9 17.17 21.58 10.98
N LYS A 10 17.04 22.49 11.95
CA LYS A 10 15.91 22.53 12.88
C LYS A 10 14.58 22.85 12.20
N GLU A 11 14.57 23.84 11.30
CA GLU A 11 13.38 24.24 10.57
C GLU A 11 13.01 23.21 9.48
N LYS A 12 14.00 22.53 8.91
CA LYS A 12 13.77 21.36 8.06
C LYS A 12 13.06 20.24 8.80
N ALA A 13 13.51 19.89 10.01
CA ALA A 13 12.89 18.85 10.82
C ALA A 13 11.44 19.21 11.18
N GLU A 14 11.19 20.45 11.61
CA GLU A 14 9.83 20.91 11.93
C GLU A 14 8.89 20.91 10.70
N ARG A 15 9.38 21.37 9.54
CA ARG A 15 8.61 21.30 8.28
C ARG A 15 8.37 19.86 7.85
N ALA A 16 9.36 18.98 8.01
CA ALA A 16 9.24 17.56 7.71
C ALA A 16 8.18 16.89 8.58
N PHE A 17 8.19 17.21 9.89
CA PHE A 17 7.24 16.72 10.86
C PHE A 17 5.81 17.17 10.52
N ASN A 18 5.63 18.47 10.27
CA ASN A 18 4.34 19.05 9.88
C ASN A 18 3.82 18.47 8.56
N LEU A 19 4.70 18.24 7.58
CA LEU A 19 4.33 17.61 6.30
C LEU A 19 3.86 16.17 6.50
N GLY A 20 4.60 15.37 7.28
CA GLY A 20 4.22 13.99 7.59
C GLY A 20 2.90 13.91 8.35
N LEU A 21 2.69 14.79 9.33
CA LEU A 21 1.44 14.88 10.08
C LEU A 21 0.26 15.28 9.20
N ALA A 22 0.42 16.33 8.37
CA ALA A 22 -0.59 16.77 7.42
C ALA A 22 -0.97 15.66 6.42
N ALA A 23 0.02 14.90 5.93
CA ALA A 23 -0.22 13.79 5.02
C ALA A 23 -0.96 12.62 5.68
N LEU A 24 -0.67 12.33 6.94
CA LEU A 24 -1.38 11.30 7.71
C LEU A 24 -2.85 11.69 7.92
N LEU A 25 -3.11 12.94 8.32
CA LEU A 25 -4.43 13.48 8.61
C LEU A 25 -5.27 13.74 7.35
N ALA A 26 -4.65 13.99 6.20
CA ALA A 26 -5.37 14.26 4.96
C ALA A 26 -6.16 13.03 4.47
N GLU A 27 -7.47 13.18 4.25
CA GLU A 27 -8.35 12.06 3.85
C GLU A 27 -8.12 11.56 2.40
N SER A 28 -7.54 12.39 1.54
CA SER A 28 -7.35 12.09 0.11
C SER A 28 -5.94 11.56 -0.24
N VAL A 29 -5.01 11.58 0.72
CA VAL A 29 -3.60 11.22 0.48
C VAL A 29 -3.37 9.75 0.84
N TYR A 30 -3.25 8.90 -0.17
CA TYR A 30 -2.96 7.47 -0.02
C TYR A 30 -1.58 7.07 -0.56
N ASN A 31 -0.91 7.99 -1.28
CA ASN A 31 0.42 7.77 -1.83
C ASN A 31 1.50 8.30 -0.87
N PHE A 32 1.88 7.47 0.09
CA PHE A 32 2.92 7.81 1.06
C PHE A 32 4.34 7.60 0.52
N GLY A 33 4.51 6.82 -0.56
CA GLY A 33 5.82 6.56 -1.13
C GLY A 33 6.48 7.81 -1.73
N GLU A 34 5.71 8.73 -2.34
CA GLU A 34 6.24 10.02 -2.82
C GLU A 34 6.79 10.88 -1.68
N ILE A 35 6.08 10.87 -0.56
CA ILE A 35 6.46 11.63 0.64
C ILE A 35 7.72 11.02 1.24
N LEU A 36 7.78 9.68 1.33
CA LEU A 36 8.94 8.92 1.81
C LEU A 36 10.21 9.14 0.99
N GLN A 37 10.09 9.45 -0.30
CA GLN A 37 11.23 9.75 -1.17
C GLN A 37 11.74 11.18 -1.03
N HIS A 38 11.00 12.06 -0.36
CA HIS A 38 11.38 13.45 -0.25
C HIS A 38 12.57 13.64 0.73
N PRO A 39 13.68 14.29 0.31
CA PRO A 39 14.91 14.40 1.11
C PRO A 39 14.74 15.22 2.40
N VAL A 40 13.61 15.90 2.57
CA VAL A 40 13.22 16.58 3.82
C VAL A 40 13.00 15.60 4.96
N LEU A 41 12.58 14.36 4.68
CA LEU A 41 12.42 13.33 5.70
C LEU A 41 13.77 12.73 6.15
N ASP A 42 14.83 12.85 5.36
CA ASP A 42 16.16 12.41 5.79
C ASP A 42 16.68 13.26 6.96
N ALA A 43 16.21 14.52 7.08
CA ALA A 43 16.51 15.37 8.23
C ALA A 43 15.88 14.87 9.53
N LEU A 44 14.82 14.04 9.46
CA LEU A 44 14.19 13.40 10.61
C LEU A 44 14.87 12.08 10.98
N LYS A 45 15.65 11.46 10.09
CA LYS A 45 16.42 10.25 10.41
C LYS A 45 17.48 10.62 11.46
N ASN A 46 17.51 9.88 12.58
CA ASN A 46 18.37 10.12 13.76
C ASN A 46 17.89 11.20 14.76
N THR A 47 16.66 11.71 14.63
CA THR A 47 16.05 12.55 15.68
C THR A 47 15.01 11.79 16.51
N ARG A 48 14.49 12.43 17.57
CA ARG A 48 13.45 11.88 18.45
C ARG A 48 12.14 11.53 17.72
N GLU A 49 11.97 12.02 16.50
CA GLU A 49 10.76 11.90 15.67
C GLU A 49 10.86 10.77 14.63
N GLN A 50 11.87 9.90 14.71
CA GLN A 50 12.03 8.76 13.81
C GLN A 50 10.77 7.87 13.74
N TRP A 51 10.00 7.79 14.82
CA TRP A 51 8.72 7.08 14.86
C TRP A 51 7.74 7.51 13.77
N LEU A 52 7.80 8.77 13.30
CA LEU A 52 6.94 9.27 12.22
C LEU A 52 7.31 8.64 10.88
N ILE A 53 8.61 8.42 10.63
CA ILE A 53 9.08 7.72 9.41
C ILE A 53 8.64 6.27 9.46
N ASP A 54 8.82 5.61 10.60
CA ASP A 54 8.40 4.21 10.78
C ASP A 54 6.88 4.07 10.64
N LEU A 55 6.12 5.06 11.12
CA LEU A 55 4.67 5.13 10.94
C LEU A 55 4.32 5.30 9.45
N LEU A 56 4.93 6.25 8.75
CA LEU A 56 4.70 6.46 7.30
C LEU A 56 5.07 5.21 6.49
N GLN A 57 6.12 4.48 6.86
CA GLN A 57 6.47 3.19 6.25
C GLN A 57 5.42 2.13 6.54
N ALA A 58 4.89 2.05 7.77
CA ALA A 58 3.79 1.14 8.11
C ALA A 58 2.53 1.44 7.29
N PHE A 59 2.19 2.72 7.08
CA PHE A 59 1.09 3.14 6.18
C PHE A 59 1.38 2.78 4.72
N ASN A 60 2.62 2.95 4.26
CA ASN A 60 2.98 2.58 2.89
C ASN A 60 2.84 1.08 2.66
N ILE A 61 3.27 0.23 3.60
CA ILE A 61 3.14 -1.24 3.46
C ILE A 61 1.71 -1.72 3.77
N GLY A 62 0.95 -0.96 4.56
CA GLY A 62 -0.38 -1.40 5.04
C GLY A 62 -0.30 -2.40 6.19
N ASP A 63 0.74 -2.28 7.04
CA ASP A 63 0.98 -3.18 8.17
C ASP A 63 0.27 -2.67 9.44
N VAL A 64 -0.89 -3.26 9.74
CA VAL A 64 -1.70 -2.90 10.91
C VAL A 64 -0.99 -3.23 12.22
N GLU A 65 -0.12 -4.24 12.26
CA GLU A 65 0.55 -4.66 13.49
C GLU A 65 1.61 -3.64 13.92
N LYS A 66 2.39 -3.14 12.95
CA LYS A 66 3.35 -2.07 13.21
C LYS A 66 2.67 -0.79 13.66
N PHE A 67 1.51 -0.48 13.10
CA PHE A 67 0.72 0.68 13.52
C PHE A 67 0.24 0.57 14.96
N ASP A 68 -0.25 -0.59 15.37
CA ASP A 68 -0.66 -0.85 16.75
C ASP A 68 0.53 -0.84 17.71
N ALA A 69 1.70 -1.34 17.30
CA ALA A 69 2.92 -1.29 18.10
C ALA A 69 3.41 0.16 18.34
N LEU A 70 3.27 1.04 17.34
CA LEU A 70 3.65 2.44 17.43
C LEU A 70 2.61 3.32 18.15
N LYS A 71 1.47 2.75 18.56
CA LYS A 71 0.35 3.45 19.20
C LYS A 71 0.74 4.25 20.42
N SER A 72 1.59 3.70 21.28
CA SER A 72 2.07 4.39 22.48
C SER A 72 2.85 5.67 22.17
N LEU A 73 3.54 5.73 21.03
CA LEU A 73 4.37 6.86 20.63
C LEU A 73 3.53 7.94 19.95
N TRP A 74 2.70 7.57 18.98
CA TRP A 74 1.93 8.55 18.22
C TRP A 74 0.72 9.10 18.99
N GLN A 75 0.20 8.37 19.99
CA GLN A 75 -0.83 8.90 20.90
C GLN A 75 -0.34 10.05 21.78
N SER A 76 0.98 10.26 21.88
CA SER A 76 1.57 11.43 22.53
C SER A 76 1.11 12.74 21.86
N GLN A 77 0.85 12.72 20.55
CA GLN A 77 0.39 13.89 19.80
C GLN A 77 -1.15 14.01 19.85
N PRO A 78 -1.69 15.18 20.23
CA PRO A 78 -3.14 15.38 20.37
C PRO A 78 -3.88 15.26 19.03
N ASP A 79 -3.28 15.74 17.93
CA ASP A 79 -3.91 15.73 16.59
C ASP A 79 -4.14 14.30 16.09
N LEU A 80 -3.16 13.41 16.28
CA LEU A 80 -3.27 12.00 15.90
C LEU A 80 -4.25 11.24 16.81
N ARG A 81 -4.33 11.63 18.09
CA ARG A 81 -5.28 11.05 19.04
C ARG A 81 -6.73 11.36 18.65
N MET A 82 -7.02 12.61 18.25
CA MET A 82 -8.36 12.97 17.77
C MET A 82 -8.70 12.28 16.45
N ALA A 83 -7.71 12.05 15.60
CA ALA A 83 -7.88 11.40 14.29
C ALA A 83 -7.71 9.86 14.31
N GLU A 84 -7.65 9.21 15.46
CA GLU A 84 -7.38 7.76 15.58
C GLU A 84 -8.32 6.91 14.70
N ILE A 85 -9.62 7.24 14.68
CA ILE A 85 -10.62 6.52 13.88
C ILE A 85 -10.34 6.67 12.38
N VAL A 86 -9.92 7.86 11.94
CA VAL A 86 -9.62 8.14 10.53
C VAL A 86 -8.34 7.40 10.12
N LEU A 87 -7.30 7.44 10.95
CA LEU A 87 -6.04 6.74 10.73
C LEU A 87 -6.23 5.23 10.65
N LYS A 88 -7.04 4.66 11.56
CA LYS A 88 -7.36 3.23 11.55
C LYS A 88 -8.09 2.83 10.26
N LYS A 89 -9.11 3.60 9.84
CA LYS A 89 -9.79 3.36 8.56
C LYS A 89 -8.81 3.44 7.38
N LYS A 90 -7.91 4.43 7.41
CA LYS A 90 -6.93 4.67 6.35
C LYS A 90 -5.92 3.54 6.21
N ILE A 91 -5.34 3.06 7.31
CA ILE A 91 -4.39 1.94 7.25
C ILE A 91 -5.07 0.64 6.81
N THR A 92 -6.31 0.39 7.23
CA THR A 92 -7.06 -0.78 6.78
C THR A 92 -7.34 -0.74 5.27
N LEU A 93 -7.66 0.43 4.70
CA LEU A 93 -7.80 0.60 3.25
C LEU A 93 -6.49 0.33 2.50
N LEU A 94 -5.36 0.79 3.04
CA LEU A 94 -4.05 0.55 2.44
C LEU A 94 -3.63 -0.92 2.54
N CYS A 95 -3.94 -1.58 3.65
CA CYS A 95 -3.76 -3.01 3.84
C CYS A 95 -4.52 -3.81 2.77
N LEU A 96 -5.80 -3.47 2.54
CA LEU A 96 -6.61 -4.10 1.50
C LEU A 96 -6.00 -3.90 0.11
N MET A 97 -5.50 -2.71 -0.22
CA MET A 97 -4.83 -2.45 -1.50
C MET A 97 -3.55 -3.28 -1.66
N ASP A 98 -2.73 -3.38 -0.63
CA ASP A 98 -1.50 -4.19 -0.66
C ASP A 98 -1.82 -5.68 -0.85
N MET A 99 -2.86 -6.19 -0.18
CA MET A 99 -3.34 -7.57 -0.38
C MET A 99 -3.79 -7.82 -1.81
N ILE A 100 -4.53 -6.90 -2.43
CA ILE A 100 -4.99 -7.02 -3.82
C ILE A 100 -3.78 -7.02 -4.78
N PHE A 101 -2.80 -6.16 -4.53
CA PHE A 101 -1.57 -6.10 -5.31
C PHE A 101 -0.76 -7.40 -5.19
N ALA A 102 -0.62 -7.92 -3.97
CA ALA A 102 0.05 -9.18 -3.68
C ALA A 102 -0.69 -10.39 -4.29
N ALA A 103 -2.02 -10.38 -4.36
CA ALA A 103 -2.82 -11.45 -4.97
C ALA A 103 -2.59 -11.62 -6.47
N GLY A 104 -2.09 -10.59 -7.17
CA GLY A 104 -1.52 -10.71 -8.51
C GLY A 104 -2.48 -11.27 -9.58
N GLY A 105 -2.37 -12.57 -9.85
CA GLY A 105 -3.05 -13.28 -10.95
C GLY A 105 -4.46 -13.74 -10.63
N SER A 106 -4.72 -14.29 -9.43
CA SER A 106 -6.04 -14.83 -9.09
C SER A 106 -7.04 -13.76 -8.67
N ARG A 107 -6.56 -12.53 -8.33
CA ARG A 107 -7.31 -11.29 -8.09
C ARG A 107 -8.61 -11.43 -7.25
N SER A 108 -8.73 -12.53 -6.52
CA SER A 108 -9.85 -12.94 -5.68
C SER A 108 -9.31 -13.06 -4.26
N LEU A 109 -9.95 -12.38 -3.32
CA LEU A 109 -9.59 -12.41 -1.91
C LEU A 109 -10.79 -12.89 -1.10
N SER A 110 -10.58 -13.88 -0.22
CA SER A 110 -11.63 -14.34 0.68
C SER A 110 -11.84 -13.32 1.80
N PHE A 111 -13.08 -13.14 2.26
CA PHE A 111 -13.36 -12.21 3.37
C PHE A 111 -12.60 -12.59 4.64
N ASN A 112 -12.38 -13.89 4.87
CA ASN A 112 -11.63 -14.38 6.03
C ASN A 112 -10.15 -13.97 5.99
N ASP A 113 -9.52 -14.01 4.82
CA ASP A 113 -8.13 -13.61 4.64
C ASP A 113 -7.97 -12.10 4.91
N VAL A 114 -8.93 -11.31 4.39
CA VAL A 114 -8.97 -9.86 4.61
C VAL A 114 -9.25 -9.53 6.07
N ALA A 115 -10.21 -10.20 6.72
CA ALA A 115 -10.53 -10.02 8.13
C ALA A 115 -9.30 -10.30 9.03
N THR A 116 -8.59 -11.40 8.76
CA THR A 116 -7.39 -11.80 9.50
C THR A 116 -6.28 -10.75 9.38
N ARG A 117 -6.02 -10.23 8.18
CA ARG A 117 -4.98 -9.23 7.93
C ARG A 117 -5.34 -7.84 8.44
N THR A 118 -6.59 -7.43 8.27
CA THR A 118 -7.07 -6.10 8.66
C THR A 118 -7.44 -5.99 10.14
N LYS A 119 -7.50 -7.13 10.86
CA LYS A 119 -7.96 -7.23 12.25
C LYS A 119 -9.36 -6.62 12.45
N LEU A 120 -10.22 -6.75 11.45
CA LEU A 120 -11.60 -6.31 11.48
C LEU A 120 -12.56 -7.51 11.46
N PRO A 121 -13.75 -7.39 12.06
CA PRO A 121 -14.77 -8.40 11.93
C PRO A 121 -15.22 -8.52 10.47
N ILE A 122 -15.63 -9.73 10.08
CA ILE A 122 -16.02 -10.07 8.70
C ILE A 122 -17.12 -9.12 8.18
N GLU A 123 -18.07 -8.71 9.05
CA GLU A 123 -19.15 -7.77 8.71
C GLU A 123 -18.64 -6.40 8.24
N GLN A 124 -17.49 -5.94 8.75
CA GLN A 124 -16.92 -4.65 8.37
C GLN A 124 -16.03 -4.72 7.12
N VAL A 125 -15.67 -5.92 6.67
CA VAL A 125 -14.87 -6.12 5.46
C VAL A 125 -15.64 -5.66 4.21
N GLU A 126 -16.93 -5.92 4.16
CA GLU A 126 -17.79 -5.49 3.05
C GLU A 126 -17.87 -3.96 2.98
N LEU A 127 -18.11 -3.30 4.12
CA LEU A 127 -18.15 -1.84 4.19
C LEU A 127 -16.80 -1.20 3.81
N LEU A 128 -15.69 -1.84 4.18
CA LEU A 128 -14.36 -1.42 3.79
C LEU A 128 -14.17 -1.51 2.27
N ALA A 129 -14.56 -2.64 1.66
CA ALA A 129 -14.47 -2.84 0.22
C ALA A 129 -15.34 -1.83 -0.54
N MET A 130 -16.58 -1.59 -0.10
CA MET A 130 -17.46 -0.56 -0.66
C MET A 130 -16.85 0.84 -0.56
N LYS A 131 -16.21 1.17 0.56
CA LYS A 131 -15.55 2.46 0.74
C LYS A 131 -14.33 2.59 -0.19
N ALA A 132 -13.54 1.54 -0.36
CA ALA A 132 -12.40 1.53 -1.27
C ALA A 132 -12.84 1.71 -2.75
N LEU A 133 -13.96 1.09 -3.14
CA LEU A 133 -14.58 1.28 -4.46
C LEU A 133 -15.08 2.72 -4.64
N SER A 134 -15.71 3.29 -3.61
CA SER A 134 -16.25 4.66 -3.64
C SER A 134 -15.16 5.74 -3.78
N LEU A 135 -13.96 5.46 -3.30
CA LEU A 135 -12.79 6.35 -3.39
C LEU A 135 -11.97 6.14 -4.68
N ASP A 136 -12.44 5.29 -5.60
CA ASP A 136 -11.76 4.87 -6.84
C ASP A 136 -10.31 4.39 -6.59
N LEU A 137 -10.08 3.76 -5.44
CA LEU A 137 -8.79 3.18 -5.08
C LEU A 137 -8.62 1.79 -5.68
N ILE A 138 -9.74 1.08 -5.81
CA ILE A 138 -9.85 -0.25 -6.39
C ILE A 138 -11.07 -0.29 -7.30
N ARG A 139 -11.07 -1.23 -8.26
CA ARG A 139 -12.26 -1.55 -9.06
C ARG A 139 -12.44 -3.07 -9.10
N GLY A 140 -13.66 -3.53 -8.88
CA GLY A 140 -13.98 -4.94 -8.72
C GLY A 140 -15.46 -5.19 -8.47
N SER A 141 -15.79 -6.46 -8.29
CA SER A 141 -17.09 -6.94 -7.83
C SER A 141 -16.95 -7.62 -6.46
N ILE A 142 -18.01 -7.51 -5.66
CA ILE A 142 -18.13 -8.14 -4.35
C ILE A 142 -19.10 -9.30 -4.50
N ASP A 143 -18.65 -10.51 -4.17
CA ASP A 143 -19.52 -11.69 -4.07
C ASP A 143 -19.73 -12.03 -2.59
N GLN A 144 -20.91 -11.65 -2.09
CA GLN A 144 -21.26 -11.83 -0.68
C GLN A 144 -21.62 -13.29 -0.36
N ILE A 145 -22.15 -14.04 -1.32
CA ILE A 145 -22.57 -15.44 -1.11
C ILE A 145 -21.34 -16.32 -0.96
N ASP A 146 -20.39 -16.16 -1.88
CA ASP A 146 -19.12 -16.89 -1.87
C ASP A 146 -18.08 -16.27 -0.93
N GLN A 147 -18.38 -15.13 -0.30
CA GLN A 147 -17.49 -14.34 0.55
C GLN A 147 -16.14 -14.02 -0.12
N LYS A 148 -16.18 -13.60 -1.38
CA LYS A 148 -15.01 -13.29 -2.21
C LYS A 148 -15.07 -11.88 -2.78
N LEU A 149 -13.91 -11.23 -2.81
CA LEU A 149 -13.68 -9.94 -3.44
C LEU A 149 -12.93 -10.15 -4.75
N ASN A 150 -13.59 -9.92 -5.89
CA ASN A 150 -12.99 -10.06 -7.22
C ASN A 150 -12.56 -8.68 -7.73
N MET A 151 -11.27 -8.38 -7.64
CA MET A 151 -10.73 -7.04 -7.89
C MET A 151 -9.99 -7.04 -9.22
N HIS A 152 -10.42 -6.29 -10.23
CA HIS A 152 -9.73 -6.29 -11.54
C HIS A 152 -8.68 -5.18 -11.67
N TRP A 153 -8.74 -4.13 -10.84
CA TRP A 153 -7.81 -3.02 -10.89
C TRP A 153 -7.55 -2.41 -9.51
N VAL A 154 -6.32 -1.95 -9.30
CA VAL A 154 -5.88 -1.20 -8.12
C VAL A 154 -5.12 0.05 -8.57
N LYS A 155 -5.32 1.15 -7.88
CA LYS A 155 -4.64 2.41 -8.17
C LYS A 155 -3.12 2.24 -8.05
N PRO A 156 -2.34 2.61 -9.08
CA PRO A 156 -0.89 2.49 -9.02
C PRO A 156 -0.33 3.44 -7.95
N ARG A 157 0.67 2.95 -7.22
CA ARG A 157 1.36 3.68 -6.16
C ARG A 157 2.86 3.45 -6.28
N VAL A 158 3.65 4.33 -5.68
CA VAL A 158 5.09 4.12 -5.52
C VAL A 158 5.32 2.83 -4.74
N LEU A 159 6.09 1.93 -5.35
CA LEU A 159 6.36 0.59 -4.84
C LEU A 159 7.66 0.58 -4.03
N ASP A 160 7.70 -0.27 -3.02
CA ASP A 160 8.94 -0.60 -2.31
C ASP A 160 9.80 -1.57 -3.14
N LEU A 161 11.11 -1.60 -2.88
CA LEU A 161 12.08 -2.49 -3.55
C LEU A 161 11.66 -3.96 -3.50
N ARG A 162 11.03 -4.40 -2.40
CA ARG A 162 10.50 -5.76 -2.26
C ARG A 162 9.36 -6.05 -3.23
N GLN A 163 8.44 -5.11 -3.40
CA GLN A 163 7.32 -5.22 -4.33
C GLN A 163 7.82 -5.23 -5.79
N VAL A 164 8.85 -4.43 -6.08
CA VAL A 164 9.53 -4.44 -7.40
C VAL A 164 10.17 -5.80 -7.69
N ALA A 165 10.81 -6.43 -6.69
CA ALA A 165 11.35 -7.78 -6.85
C ALA A 165 10.26 -8.81 -7.19
N THR A 166 9.09 -8.72 -6.56
CA THR A 166 7.94 -9.58 -6.88
C THR A 166 7.46 -9.37 -8.32
N LEU A 167 7.42 -8.12 -8.81
CA LEU A 167 7.07 -7.83 -10.20
C LEU A 167 8.08 -8.41 -11.18
N LYS A 168 9.38 -8.34 -10.86
CA LYS A 168 10.43 -8.97 -11.67
C LYS A 168 10.19 -10.48 -11.81
N THR A 169 9.96 -11.18 -10.69
CA THR A 169 9.69 -12.63 -10.73
C THR A 169 8.47 -12.97 -11.57
N ARG A 170 7.40 -12.17 -11.50
CA ARG A 170 6.20 -12.37 -12.33
C ARG A 170 6.48 -12.15 -13.82
N LEU A 171 7.27 -11.14 -14.15
CA LEU A 171 7.66 -10.87 -15.54
C LEU A 171 8.56 -11.98 -16.09
N ASP A 172 9.47 -12.50 -15.27
CA ASP A 172 10.32 -13.65 -15.63
C ASP A 172 9.46 -14.90 -15.89
N GLN A 173 8.44 -15.15 -15.05
CA GLN A 173 7.51 -16.25 -15.24
C GLN A 173 6.69 -16.09 -16.52
N TRP A 174 6.13 -14.92 -16.77
CA TRP A 174 5.40 -14.63 -18.01
C TRP A 174 6.29 -14.79 -19.25
N THR A 175 7.56 -14.37 -19.17
CA THR A 175 8.53 -14.54 -20.26
C THR A 175 8.79 -16.03 -20.53
N ASN A 176 8.84 -16.85 -19.50
CA ASN A 176 8.99 -18.30 -19.65
C ASN A 176 7.75 -18.93 -20.29
N ASP A 177 6.54 -18.51 -19.89
CA ASP A 177 5.29 -18.99 -20.45
C ASP A 177 5.19 -18.66 -21.96
N VAL A 178 5.58 -17.44 -22.35
CA VAL A 178 5.62 -17.02 -23.77
C VAL A 178 6.65 -17.84 -24.55
N LYS A 179 7.83 -18.11 -23.98
CA LYS A 179 8.85 -18.97 -24.62
C LYS A 179 8.36 -20.40 -24.81
N GLN A 180 7.69 -20.97 -23.81
CA GLN A 180 7.08 -22.30 -23.91
C GLN A 180 6.02 -22.33 -25.02
N MET A 181 5.16 -21.31 -25.09
CA MET A 181 4.15 -21.21 -26.14
C MET A 181 4.77 -21.07 -27.53
N SER A 182 5.83 -20.26 -27.69
CA SER A 182 6.56 -20.13 -28.94
C SER A 182 7.16 -21.47 -29.39
N SER A 183 7.79 -22.21 -28.46
CA SER A 183 8.36 -23.52 -28.76
C SER A 183 7.31 -24.56 -29.16
N LEU A 184 6.13 -24.54 -28.54
CA LEU A 184 5.01 -25.42 -28.92
C LEU A 184 4.48 -25.09 -30.32
N VAL A 185 4.37 -23.79 -30.64
CA VAL A 185 3.92 -23.35 -31.97
C VAL A 185 4.95 -23.72 -33.05
N GLU A 186 6.25 -23.56 -32.79
CA GLU A 186 7.30 -23.98 -33.73
C GLU A 186 7.29 -25.49 -34.01
N GLN A 187 7.09 -26.31 -32.98
CA GLN A 187 6.98 -27.77 -33.14
C GLN A 187 5.75 -28.18 -33.97
N GLN A 188 4.59 -27.60 -33.68
CA GLN A 188 3.36 -27.90 -34.41
C GLN A 188 3.37 -27.33 -35.83
N ALA A 189 3.94 -26.14 -36.04
CA ALA A 189 4.08 -25.56 -37.37
C ALA A 189 5.08 -26.35 -38.23
N GLY A 190 6.14 -26.90 -37.64
CA GLY A 190 7.06 -27.81 -38.31
C GLY A 190 6.38 -29.08 -38.84
N ASP A 191 5.41 -29.63 -38.10
CA ASP A 191 4.64 -30.83 -38.48
C ASP A 191 3.63 -30.54 -39.62
N ILE A 192 3.14 -29.30 -39.73
CA ILE A 192 2.17 -28.89 -40.77
C ILE A 192 2.87 -28.41 -42.06
N LEU A 193 4.10 -27.87 -41.94
CA LEU A 193 4.89 -27.36 -43.07
C LEU A 193 5.79 -28.42 -43.73
N SER A 194 5.81 -29.65 -43.21
CA SER A 194 6.53 -30.83 -43.77
C SER A 194 5.61 -31.68 -44.63
#